data_AF-A0A1K2A426-F1
#
_entry.id   AF-A0A1K2A426-F1
#
_cell.length_a   1.000
_cell.length_b   1.000
_cell.length_c   1.000
_cell.angle_alpha   90.00
_cell.angle_beta   90.00
_cell.angle_gamma   90.00
#
_symmetry.space_group_name_H-M   'P 1'
#
loop_
_entity.id
_entity.type
_entity.pdbx_description
1 polymer ?
#
loop_
_entity_poly.entity_id
_entity_poly.type
_entity_poly.pdbx_seq_one_letter_code
_entity_poly.pdbx_strand_id
1 'polypeptide(L)' 'MIHKIKALHDNGQGLSVRAISKQLSISRNTVRKYLRLSEAAIHGQQSDPSRTKKLDDYRSYLVYL' A
#
# COMPACT_ATOMS: atom_id res chain seq x y z
N MET A 1 -7.55 3.57 2.92
CA MET A 1 -6.33 4.34 2.58
C MET A 1 -6.18 4.59 1.07
N ILE A 2 -6.49 3.60 0.23
CA ILE A 2 -6.44 3.69 -1.24
C ILE A 2 -7.36 4.79 -1.78
N HIS A 3 -8.62 4.84 -1.32
CA HIS A 3 -9.58 5.89 -1.71
C HIS A 3 -9.06 7.29 -1.43
N LYS A 4 -8.38 7.49 -0.28
CA LYS A 4 -7.80 8.79 0.10
C LYS A 4 -6.67 9.19 -0.84
N ILE A 5 -5.83 8.25 -1.28
CA ILE A 5 -4.75 8.53 -2.25
C ILE A 5 -5.33 8.89 -3.62
N LYS A 6 -6.34 8.15 -4.09
CA LYS A 6 -6.98 8.42 -5.39
C LYS A 6 -7.72 9.75 -5.40
N ALA A 7 -8.48 10.05 -4.34
CA ALA A 7 -9.15 11.33 -4.17
C ALA A 7 -8.16 12.51 -4.13
N LEU A 8 -7.00 12.36 -3.47
CA LEU A 8 -5.99 13.42 -3.44
C LEU A 8 -5.25 13.60 -4.76
N HIS A 9 -5.12 12.55 -5.58
CA HIS A 9 -4.46 12.64 -6.89
C HIS A 9 -5.39 13.19 -7.98
N ASP A 10 -6.69 12.95 -7.85
CA ASP A 10 -7.76 13.48 -8.70
C ASP A 10 -7.45 13.36 -10.21
N ASN A 11 -7.07 12.15 -10.64
CA ASN A 11 -6.64 11.82 -12.01
C ASN A 11 -5.53 12.72 -12.60
N GLY A 12 -4.72 13.36 -11.76
CA GLY A 12 -3.61 14.22 -12.16
C GLY A 12 -3.88 15.72 -12.04
N GLN A 13 -5.10 16.12 -11.64
CA GLN A 13 -5.45 17.52 -11.32
C GLN A 13 -5.23 17.87 -9.84
N GLY A 14 -5.01 16.85 -9.00
CA GLY A 14 -4.79 17.00 -7.57
C GLY A 14 -3.33 17.11 -7.17
N LEU A 15 -3.04 16.66 -5.95
CA LEU A 15 -1.71 16.68 -5.37
C LEU A 15 -0.74 15.73 -6.08
N SER A 16 0.49 16.20 -6.25
CA SER A 16 1.58 15.35 -6.77
C SER A 16 1.86 14.17 -5.82
N VAL A 17 2.41 13.10 -6.38
CA VAL A 17 2.88 11.92 -5.62
C VAL A 17 3.77 12.31 -4.42
N ARG A 18 4.60 13.36 -4.57
CA ARG A 18 5.46 13.85 -3.49
C ARG A 18 4.65 14.51 -2.37
N ALA A 19 3.64 15.31 -2.70
CA ALA A 19 2.77 15.95 -1.73
C ALA A 19 1.91 14.92 -0.97
N ILE A 20 1.31 13.96 -1.69
CA ILE A 20 0.53 12.86 -1.10
C ILE A 20 1.41 12.03 -0.14
N SER A 21 2.64 11.72 -0.56
CA SER A 21 3.61 10.98 0.27
C SER A 21 3.91 11.70 1.59
N LYS A 22 4.12 13.02 1.55
CA LYS A 22 4.35 13.83 2.74
C LYS A 22 3.11 13.92 3.63
N GLN A 23 1.93 14.15 3.04
CA GLN A 23 0.69 14.33 3.80
C GLN A 23 0.23 13.05 4.50
N LEU A 24 0.42 11.90 3.86
CA LEU A 24 0.01 10.60 4.39
C LEU A 24 1.14 9.85 5.07
N SER A 25 2.34 10.45 5.18
CA SER A 25 3.54 9.85 5.77
C SER A 25 3.84 8.43 5.24
N ILE A 26 3.68 8.24 3.93
CA ILE A 26 3.91 6.97 3.25
C ILE A 26 4.91 7.09 2.13
N SER A 27 5.55 5.97 1.77
CA SER A 27 6.52 5.96 0.69
C SER A 27 5.91 6.38 -0.65
N ARG A 28 6.67 7.12 -1.45
CA ARG A 28 6.32 7.47 -2.83
C ARG A 28 6.02 6.22 -3.69
N ASN A 29 6.66 5.10 -3.37
CA ASN A 29 6.45 3.82 -4.07
C ASN A 29 5.07 3.25 -3.76
N THR A 30 4.60 3.36 -2.52
CA THR A 30 3.25 2.96 -2.10
C THR A 30 2.19 3.80 -2.81
N VAL A 31 2.39 5.12 -2.90
CA VAL A 31 1.49 6.01 -3.63
C VAL A 31 1.42 5.61 -5.11
N ARG A 32 2.57 5.45 -5.79
CA ARG A 32 2.59 5.01 -7.20
C ARG A 32 1.94 3.64 -7.41
N LYS A 33 2.20 2.69 -6.51
CA LYS A 33 1.60 1.35 -6.55
C LYS A 33 0.07 1.46 -6.53
N TYR A 34 -0.47 2.25 -5.60
CA TYR A 34 -1.93 2.38 -5.42
C TYR A 34 -2.62 3.28 -6.45
N LEU A 35 -1.89 4.17 -7.12
CA LEU A 35 -2.43 4.90 -8.27
C LEU A 35 -2.52 4.03 -9.53
N ARG A 36 -1.59 3.09 -9.71
CA ARG A 36 -1.56 2.19 -10.89
C ARG A 36 -2.51 1.00 -10.78
N LEU A 37 -2.71 0.48 -9.57
CA LEU A 37 -3.55 -0.68 -9.34
C LEU A 37 -5.04 -0.30 -9.23
N SER A 38 -5.91 -1.15 -9.76
CA SER A 38 -7.34 -1.07 -9.50
C SER A 38 -7.64 -1.39 -8.04
N GLU A 39 -8.73 -0.84 -7.52
CA GLU A 39 -9.15 -1.09 -6.13
C GLU A 39 -9.39 -2.58 -5.87
N ALA A 40 -10.04 -3.27 -6.81
CA ALA A 40 -10.31 -4.70 -6.73
C ALA A 40 -9.02 -5.53 -6.60
N ALA A 41 -7.97 -5.19 -7.35
CA ALA A 41 -6.69 -5.91 -7.29
C ALA A 41 -5.98 -5.72 -5.94
N ILE A 42 -6.08 -4.54 -5.34
CA ILE A 42 -5.45 -4.28 -4.03
C ILE A 42 -6.25 -4.96 -2.91
N HIS A 43 -7.59 -4.88 -2.95
CA HIS A 43 -8.45 -5.57 -2.00
C HIS A 43 -8.23 -7.08 -2.05
N GLY A 44 -8.15 -7.68 -3.24
CA GLY A 44 -7.83 -9.09 -3.40
C GLY A 44 -6.46 -9.47 -2.82
N GLN A 45 -5.43 -8.62 -2.97
CA GLN A 45 -4.12 -8.85 -2.35
C GLN A 45 -4.13 -8.72 -0.82
N GLN A 46 -5.04 -7.92 -0.26
CA GLN A 46 -5.11 -7.68 1.18
C GLN A 46 -6.02 -8.69 1.90
N SER A 47 -7.01 -9.25 1.19
CA SER A 47 -7.92 -10.27 1.70
C SER A 47 -7.37 -11.69 1.62
N ASP A 48 -6.17 -11.89 1.07
CA ASP A 48 -5.54 -13.20 0.96
C ASP A 48 -4.59 -13.45 2.14
N PRO A 49 -5.05 -14.18 3.19
CA PRO A 49 -4.22 -14.54 4.33
C PRO A 49 -3.20 -15.63 3.99
N SER A 50 -3.32 -16.30 2.83
CA SER A 50 -2.41 -17.38 2.42
C SER A 50 -1.04 -16.87 1.96
N ARG A 51 -0.86 -15.55 1.89
CA ARG A 51 0.39 -14.94 1.44
C ARG A 51 1.51 -15.18 2.45
N THR A 52 2.26 -16.25 2.23
CA THR A 52 3.51 -16.53 2.94
C THR A 52 4.55 -15.46 2.61
N LYS A 53 5.02 -14.77 3.64
CA LYS A 53 6.19 -13.90 3.58
C LYS A 53 7.40 -14.76 3.86
N LYS A 54 8.56 -14.43 3.27
CA LYS A 54 9.84 -15.08 3.64
C LYS A 54 10.13 -15.07 5.14
N LEU A 55 9.58 -14.10 5.88
CA LEU A 55 9.75 -14.01 7.33
C LEU A 55 8.83 -14.95 8.10
N ASP A 56 7.73 -15.42 7.49
CA ASP A 56 6.84 -16.40 8.11
C ASP A 56 7.55 -17.75 8.32
N ASP A 57 8.55 -18.08 7.48
CA ASP A 57 9.41 -19.26 7.64
C ASP A 57 10.24 -19.20 8.94
N TYR A 58 10.50 -17.99 9.45
CA TYR A 58 11.26 -17.75 10.67
C TYR A 58 10.37 -17.37 11.87
N ARG A 59 9.04 -17.54 11.76
CA ARG A 59 8.09 -17.13 12.80
C ARG A 59 8.38 -17.78 14.16
N SER A 60 8.80 -19.04 14.16
CA SER A 60 9.18 -19.77 15.38
C SER A 60 10.32 -19.12 16.15
N TYR A 61 11.27 -18.48 15.46
CA TYR A 61 12.39 -17.77 16.08
C TYR A 61 11.98 -16.41 16.66
N LEU A 62 11.00 -15.73 16.04
CA LEU A 62 10.53 -14.40 16.46
C LEU A 62 9.60 -14.43 17.67
N VAL A 63 8.84 -15.53 17.89
CA VAL A 63 7.88 -15.64 18.99
C VAL A 63 8.57 -15.85 20.35
N TYR A 64 9.86 -16.23 20.35
CA TYR A 64 10.62 -16.52 21.57
C TYR A 64 11.42 -15.31 22.12
N LEU A 65 11.29 -14.12 21.52
CA LEU A 65 12.03 -12.91 21.86
C LEU A 65 11.12 -11.84 22.46
#